data_AF-A0A1X0ZQ76-F1
#
_entry.id   AF-A0A1X0ZQ76-F1
#
_cell.length_a   1.000
_cell.length_b   1.000
_cell.length_c   1.000
_cell.angle_alpha   90.00
_cell.angle_beta   90.00
_cell.angle_gamma   90.00
#
_symmetry.space_group_name_H-M   'P 1'
#
loop_
_entity.id
_entity.type
_entity.pdbx_description
1 polymer ?
#
loop_
_entity_poly.entity_id
_entity_poly.type
_entity_poly.pdbx_seq_one_letter_code
_entity_poly.pdbx_strand_id
1 'polypeptide(L)' 'MASLWNLLFSRPRQNTYARLDADGRCLGFMHCTRLPVSSGWVQVNEAHLGWLGQPLPASARVCARASRRWQQRTLPA' A
#
# COMPACT_ATOMS: atom_id res chain seq x y z
N MET A 1 -5.04 -22.09 23.02
CA MET A 1 -3.68 -22.38 22.50
C MET A 1 -3.63 -21.91 21.05
N ALA A 2 -2.95 -20.80 20.76
CA ALA A 2 -2.81 -20.35 19.38
C ALA A 2 -1.74 -21.22 18.70
N SER A 3 -2.14 -22.06 17.74
CA SER A 3 -1.21 -22.86 16.95
C SER A 3 -0.21 -21.96 16.23
N LEU A 4 1.08 -22.32 16.26
CA LEU A 4 2.19 -21.60 15.63
C LEU A 4 1.92 -21.25 14.15
N TRP A 5 1.14 -22.11 13.47
CA TRP A 5 0.64 -21.90 12.13
C TRP A 5 -0.13 -20.58 11.98
N ASN A 6 -1.07 -20.26 12.87
CA ASN A 6 -1.85 -19.01 12.74
C ASN A 6 -0.99 -17.76 12.84
N LEU A 7 0.12 -17.79 13.59
CA LEU A 7 1.06 -16.67 13.69
C LEU A 7 1.89 -16.47 12.43
N LEU A 8 2.21 -17.55 11.71
CA LEU A 8 2.98 -17.52 10.46
C LEU A 8 2.11 -17.14 9.25
N PHE A 9 0.86 -17.60 9.21
CA PHE A 9 -0.08 -17.36 8.10
C PHE A 9 -0.94 -16.12 8.28
N SER A 10 -1.16 -15.63 9.51
CA SER A 10 -1.83 -14.34 9.76
C SER A 10 -0.87 -13.16 9.60
N ARG A 11 -0.05 -13.17 8.54
CA ARG A 11 0.85 -12.05 8.27
C ARG A 11 -0.01 -10.86 7.85
N PRO A 12 -0.05 -9.78 8.64
CA PRO A 12 -0.95 -8.68 8.33
C PRO A 12 -0.49 -8.04 7.02
N ARG A 13 -1.42 -7.91 6.07
CA ARG A 13 -1.13 -7.34 4.74
C ARG A 13 -0.50 -5.96 4.92
N GLN A 14 0.79 -5.86 4.61
CA GLN A 14 1.51 -4.60 4.65
C GLN A 14 1.12 -3.82 3.41
N ASN A 15 0.67 -2.58 3.59
CA ASN A 15 0.39 -1.69 2.49
C ASN A 15 1.67 -0.88 2.21
N THR A 16 1.96 -0.67 0.94
CA THR A 16 3.04 0.22 0.52
C THR A 16 2.50 1.64 0.38
N TYR A 17 3.22 2.60 0.94
CA TYR A 17 2.95 4.02 0.79
C TYR A 17 4.16 4.70 0.16
N ALA A 18 3.90 5.65 -0.73
CA ALA A 18 4.88 6.55 -1.30
C ALA A 18 4.65 7.96 -0.73
N ARG A 19 5.72 8.62 -0.29
CA ARG A 19 5.67 10.02 0.15
C ARG A 19 5.86 10.92 -1.04
N LEU A 20 4.94 11.85 -1.23
CA LEU A 20 5.01 12.86 -2.27
C LEU A 20 5.35 14.23 -1.67
N ASP A 21 6.12 15.00 -2.43
CA ASP A 21 6.31 16.42 -2.18
C ASP A 21 5.13 17.27 -2.70
N ALA A 22 5.14 18.58 -2.44
CA ALA A 22 4.15 19.53 -2.93
C ALA A 22 4.03 19.50 -4.46
N ASP A 23 5.14 19.29 -5.18
CA ASP A 23 5.18 19.13 -6.64
C ASP A 23 4.75 17.73 -7.13
N GLY A 24 4.36 16.82 -6.23
CA GLY A 24 3.93 15.46 -6.57
C GLY A 24 5.07 14.49 -6.91
N ARG A 25 6.32 14.86 -6.63
CA ARG A 25 7.50 14.00 -6.79
C ARG A 25 7.61 13.00 -5.65
N CYS A 26 8.02 11.77 -5.95
CA CYS A 26 8.20 10.73 -4.92
C CYS A 26 9.51 10.96 -4.16
N LEU A 27 9.40 11.15 -2.85
CA LEU A 27 10.52 11.34 -1.93
C LEU A 27 10.98 10.02 -1.29
N GLY A 28 10.08 9.04 -1.16
CA GLY A 28 10.42 7.78 -0.52
C GLY A 28 9.24 6.84 -0.36
N PHE A 29 9.53 5.65 0.15
CA PHE A 29 8.56 4.57 0.35
C PHE A 29 8.54 4.09 1.79
N MET A 30 7.38 3.65 2.26
CA MET A 30 7.20 3.03 3.56
C MET A 30 6.22 1.88 3.48
N HIS A 31 6.54 0.75 4.12
CA HIS A 31 5.63 -0.37 4.26
C HIS A 31 5.01 -0.32 5.64
N CYS A 32 3.69 -0.11 5.70
CA CYS A 32 2.95 -0.05 6.96
C CYS A 32 1.58 -0.70 6.80
N THR A 33 1.15 -1.33 7.87
CA THR A 33 -0.19 -1.93 7.99
C THR A 33 -1.24 -0.90 8.37
N ARG A 34 -0.83 0.18 9.03
CA ARG A 34 -1.70 1.29 9.46
C ARG A 34 -1.42 2.52 8.61
N LEU A 35 -2.47 3.30 8.32
CA LEU A 35 -2.32 4.56 7.60
C LEU A 35 -1.36 5.48 8.38
N PRO A 36 -0.31 6.02 7.74
CA PRO A 36 0.52 7.04 8.37
C PRO A 36 -0.32 8.30 8.63
N VAL A 37 -0.14 8.90 9.80
CA VAL A 37 -0.86 10.13 10.23
C VAL A 37 -0.33 11.37 9.50
N SER A 38 0.87 11.31 8.91
CA SER A 38 1.47 12.43 8.20
C SER A 38 0.83 12.69 6.84
N SER A 39 0.65 13.96 6.51
CA SER A 39 0.20 14.41 5.19
C SER A 39 1.24 14.11 4.10
N GLY A 40 0.79 13.79 2.89
CA GLY A 40 1.66 13.57 1.73
C GLY A 40 2.00 12.10 1.45
N TRP A 41 1.50 11.14 2.24
CA TRP A 41 1.60 9.72 1.90
C TRP A 41 0.43 9.28 1.04
N VAL A 42 0.73 8.65 -0.08
CA VAL A 42 -0.24 8.01 -0.96
C VAL A 42 0.00 6.51 -0.98
N GLN A 43 -1.06 5.72 -0.92
CA GLN A 43 -0.93 4.28 -1.03
C GLN A 43 -0.59 3.91 -2.48
N VAL A 44 0.41 3.05 -2.64
CA VAL A 44 0.85 2.51 -3.94
C VAL A 44 0.81 0.98 -3.90
N ASN A 45 0.71 0.37 -5.08
CA ASN A 45 0.59 -1.09 -5.16
C ASN A 45 1.94 -1.79 -4.96
N GLU A 46 3.03 -1.09 -5.30
CA GLU A 46 4.41 -1.55 -5.20
C GLU A 46 5.36 -0.38 -4.93
N ALA A 47 6.54 -0.65 -4.39
CA ALA A 47 7.60 0.34 -4.20
C ALA A 47 8.60 0.24 -5.35
N HIS A 48 8.56 1.19 -6.28
CA HIS A 48 9.47 1.21 -7.43
C HIS A 48 10.50 2.33 -7.27
N LEU A 49 11.77 1.97 -7.11
CA LEU A 49 12.89 2.91 -6.92
C LEU A 49 13.00 3.93 -8.07
N GLY A 50 12.62 3.55 -9.30
CA GLY A 50 12.62 4.47 -10.44
C GLY A 50 11.64 5.64 -10.35
N TRP A 51 10.76 5.68 -9.34
CA TRP A 51 9.92 6.85 -9.09
C TRP A 51 10.58 7.89 -8.18
N LEU A 52 11.68 7.56 -7.49
CA LEU A 52 12.38 8.53 -6.63
C LEU A 52 12.79 9.76 -7.43
N GLY A 53 12.37 10.93 -6.95
CA GLY A 53 12.60 12.22 -7.61
C GLY A 53 11.76 12.46 -8.87
N GLN A 54 10.93 11.51 -9.29
CA GLN A 54 10.02 11.61 -10.43
C GLN A 54 8.57 11.81 -9.96
N PRO A 55 7.70 12.41 -10.81
CA PRO A 55 6.28 12.52 -10.50
C PRO A 55 5.65 11.13 -10.44
N LEU A 56 4.89 10.85 -9.37
CA LEU A 56 4.28 9.54 -9.21
C LEU A 56 3.14 9.35 -10.21
N PRO A 57 3.21 8.34 -11.10
CA PRO A 57 2.15 8.11 -12.09
C PRO A 57 0.83 7.74 -11.40
N ALA A 58 -0.28 8.25 -11.93
CA ALA A 58 -1.61 8.00 -11.36
C ALA A 58 -1.94 6.49 -11.32
N SER A 59 -1.44 5.71 -12.28
CA SER A 59 -1.61 4.26 -12.35
C SER A 59 -0.94 3.50 -11.20
N ALA A 60 0.12 4.05 -10.60
CA ALA A 60 0.80 3.44 -9.45
C ALA A 60 0.05 3.68 -8.13
N ARG A 61 -0.80 4.73 -8.08
CA ARG A 61 -1.61 5.05 -6.91
C ARG A 61 -2.71 4.02 -6.78
N VAL A 62 -2.79 3.39 -5.60
CA VAL A 62 -3.93 2.52 -5.27
C VAL A 62 -5.12 3.43 -5.05
N CYS A 63 -5.96 3.57 -6.08
CA CYS A 63 -7.29 4.11 -5.89
C CYS A 63 -8.00 3.24 -4.84
N ALA A 64 -8.33 3.80 -3.68
CA ALA A 64 -9.01 3.12 -2.58
C ALA A 64 -10.32 2.39 -2.99
N ARG A 65 -10.82 2.65 -4.19
CA ARG A 65 -11.98 1.96 -4.79
C ARG A 65 -11.65 0.58 -5.38
N ALA A 66 -10.41 0.35 -5.84
CA ALA A 66 -10.02 -0.93 -6.43
C ALA A 66 -9.76 -2.00 -5.35
N SER A 67 -9.05 -1.64 -4.27
CA SER A 67 -8.71 -2.59 -3.19
C SER A 67 -9.94 -3.19 -2.50
N ARG A 68 -11.01 -2.40 -2.30
CA ARG A 68 -12.28 -2.90 -1.74
C ARG A 68 -13.00 -3.90 -2.64
N ARG A 69 -12.90 -3.78 -3.97
CA ARG A 69 -13.57 -4.71 -4.89
C ARG A 69 -12.92 -6.10 -4.93
N TRP A 70 -11.61 -6.19 -4.73
CA TRP A 70 -10.91 -7.47 -4.67
C TRP A 70 -11.22 -8.24 -3.39
N GLN A 71 -11.44 -7.55 -2.27
CA GLN A 71 -11.87 -8.19 -1.02
C GLN A 71 -13.31 -8.72 -1.06
N GLN A 72 -14.13 -8.29 -2.02
CA GLN A 72 -15.52 -8.73 -2.17
C GLN A 72 -15.70 -9.95 -3.10
N ARG A 73 -14.63 -10.48 -3.70
CA ARG A 73 -14.68 -11.73 -4.46
C ARG A 73 -14.25 -12.92 -3.60
N THR A 74 -14.93 -13.14 -2.48
CA THR A 74 -15.06 -14.49 -1.93
C THR A 74 -16.10 -15.21 -2.78
N LEU A 75 -15.63 -16.04 -3.70
CA LEU A 75 -16.44 -17.00 -4.46
C LEU A 75 -17.04 -18.02 -3.47
N PRO A 76 -18.37 -18.16 -3.36
CA PRO A 76 -18.98 -19.32 -2.73
C PRO A 76 -19.06 -20.47 -3.75
N ALA A 77 -18.73 -21.68 -3.29
CA ALA A 77 -19.15 -22.94 -3.91
C ALA A 77 -19.74 -23.82 -2.81
#